data_AF-A0A061FAA2-F1
#
_entry.id   AF-A0A061FAA2-F1
#
_cell.length_a   1.000
_cell.length_b   1.000
_cell.length_c   1.000
_cell.angle_alpha   90.00
_cell.angle_beta   90.00
_cell.angle_gamma   90.00
#
_symmetry.space_group_name_H-M   'P 1'
#
loop_
_entity.id
_entity.type
_entity.pdbx_description
1 polymer ?
#
loop_
_entity_poly.entity_id
_entity_poly.type
_entity_poly.pdbx_seq_one_letter_code
_entity_poly.pdbx_strand_id
1 'polypeptide(L)'
;MAIITKIINNHFHGPWPTWKKVPNDVKELMFTKFQQKLLNSDEDDNFLRKQAKNLGDYRPDIVLVVLKELFDSPLNDNNRVRAIYVKTDDGLLFQVEPLVRIPRTHERFYGIMLELLERKRVRVPETNEVLIQQLDGPLTQYLPSNSLIVVSDYPLSAAYSTALVRIAVANKWELH
;
A
#
# COMPACT_ATOMS: atom_id res chain seq x y z
N MET A 1 14.33 -24.51 -18.03
CA MET A 1 12.91 -24.75 -18.35
C MET A 1 12.30 -25.98 -17.65
N ALA A 2 12.97 -27.14 -17.54
CA ALA A 2 12.33 -28.37 -17.01
C ALA A 2 12.08 -28.42 -15.48
N ILE A 3 12.82 -27.66 -14.66
CA ILE A 3 12.73 -27.72 -13.19
C ILE A 3 11.60 -26.82 -12.65
N ILE A 4 11.41 -25.65 -13.27
CA ILE A 4 10.34 -24.70 -12.91
C ILE A 4 8.96 -25.29 -13.22
N THR A 5 8.81 -26.00 -14.34
CA THR A 5 7.55 -26.67 -14.70
C THR A 5 7.15 -27.78 -13.72
N LYS A 6 8.12 -28.41 -13.04
CA LYS A 6 7.88 -29.52 -12.09
C LYS A 6 7.41 -29.02 -10.72
N ILE A 7 7.84 -27.82 -10.32
CA ILE A 7 7.45 -27.18 -9.05
C ILE A 7 6.04 -26.60 -9.15
N ILE A 8 5.69 -26.03 -10.31
CA ILE A 8 4.38 -25.40 -10.54
C ILE A 8 3.23 -26.44 -10.60
N ASN A 9 3.49 -27.64 -11.13
CA ASN A 9 2.46 -28.70 -11.20
C ASN A 9 2.12 -29.35 -9.85
N ASN A 10 2.98 -29.24 -8.84
CA ASN A 10 2.83 -30.00 -7.59
C ASN A 10 2.22 -29.21 -6.42
N HIS A 11 1.95 -27.90 -6.55
CA HIS A 11 1.57 -27.07 -5.40
C HIS A 11 0.25 -26.29 -5.50
N PHE A 12 -0.45 -26.32 -6.64
CA PHE A 12 -1.75 -25.66 -6.76
C PHE A 12 -2.78 -26.59 -7.39
N HIS A 13 -3.57 -27.25 -6.54
CA HIS A 13 -4.81 -27.88 -6.99
C HIS A 13 -5.91 -26.83 -7.15
N GLY A 14 -6.18 -26.47 -8.40
CA GLY A 14 -7.51 -26.11 -8.91
C GLY A 14 -7.56 -24.90 -9.87
N PRO A 15 -8.66 -24.69 -10.64
CA PRO A 15 -9.84 -25.56 -10.81
C PRO A 15 -10.47 -25.59 -12.25
N TRP A 16 -11.38 -26.53 -12.49
CA TRP A 16 -12.37 -26.64 -13.60
C TRP A 16 -12.00 -27.36 -14.93
N PRO A 17 -12.94 -28.13 -15.52
CA PRO A 17 -12.77 -28.83 -16.81
C PRO A 17 -12.38 -27.94 -18.00
N THR A 18 -12.69 -26.65 -17.93
CA THR A 18 -12.43 -25.66 -18.98
C THR A 18 -11.00 -25.13 -18.97
N TRP A 19 -10.22 -25.35 -17.91
CA TRP A 19 -8.84 -24.84 -17.77
C TRP A 19 -7.90 -25.32 -18.88
N LYS A 20 -8.07 -26.56 -19.33
CA LYS A 20 -7.28 -27.12 -20.44
C LYS A 20 -7.53 -26.38 -21.77
N LYS A 21 -8.69 -25.75 -21.94
CA LYS A 21 -9.11 -25.04 -23.16
C LYS A 21 -8.65 -23.58 -23.22
N VAL A 22 -8.13 -23.02 -22.11
CA VAL A 22 -7.62 -21.65 -22.08
C VAL A 22 -6.26 -21.60 -22.82
N PRO A 23 -6.06 -20.64 -23.75
CA PRO A 23 -4.79 -20.45 -24.45
C PRO A 23 -3.60 -20.25 -23.50
N ASN A 24 -2.40 -20.69 -23.88
CA ASN A 24 -1.23 -20.67 -23.00
C ASN A 24 -0.73 -19.26 -22.69
N ASP A 25 -0.83 -18.33 -23.63
CA ASP A 25 -0.59 -16.90 -23.47
C ASP A 25 -1.57 -16.26 -22.47
N VAL A 26 -2.84 -16.66 -22.50
CA VAL A 26 -3.85 -16.22 -21.52
C VAL A 26 -3.57 -16.82 -20.14
N LYS A 27 -3.14 -18.08 -20.07
CA LYS A 27 -2.71 -18.71 -18.81
C LYS A 27 -1.49 -18.01 -18.26
N GLU A 28 -0.48 -17.72 -19.07
CA GLU A 28 0.76 -17.06 -18.66
C GLU A 28 0.50 -15.61 -18.23
N LEU A 29 -0.39 -14.88 -18.91
CA LEU A 29 -0.86 -13.57 -18.49
C LEU A 29 -1.65 -13.66 -17.18
N MET A 30 -2.56 -14.62 -17.03
CA MET A 30 -3.30 -14.86 -15.79
C MET A 30 -2.36 -15.23 -14.65
N PHE A 31 -1.40 -16.12 -14.87
CA PHE A 31 -0.39 -16.51 -13.89
C PHE A 31 0.51 -15.33 -13.53
N THR A 32 0.99 -14.55 -14.50
CA THR A 32 1.81 -13.35 -14.24
C THR A 32 1.03 -12.31 -13.44
N LYS A 33 -0.24 -12.09 -13.77
CA LYS A 33 -1.15 -11.20 -13.04
C LYS A 33 -1.52 -11.73 -11.65
N PHE A 34 -1.55 -13.05 -11.48
CA PHE A 34 -1.75 -13.73 -10.19
C PHE A 34 -0.46 -13.78 -9.36
N GLN A 35 0.71 -13.74 -10.01
CA GLN A 35 2.05 -13.70 -9.41
C GLN A 35 2.45 -12.30 -8.98
N GLN A 36 1.87 -11.26 -9.56
CA GLN A 36 2.00 -9.89 -9.08
C GLN A 36 1.16 -9.71 -7.81
N LYS A 37 1.65 -10.28 -6.71
CA LYS A 37 1.15 -10.07 -5.36
C LYS A 37 2.09 -9.11 -4.63
N LEU A 38 1.55 -8.21 -3.82
CA LEU A 38 2.36 -7.43 -2.89
C LEU A 38 2.82 -8.35 -1.76
N LEU A 39 4.14 -8.52 -1.63
CA LEU A 39 4.72 -9.39 -0.60
C LEU A 39 4.40 -8.85 0.80
N ASN A 40 3.96 -9.74 1.70
CA ASN A 40 3.75 -9.42 3.12
C ASN A 40 4.28 -10.52 4.04
N SER A 41 4.71 -10.14 5.24
CA SER A 41 5.34 -11.06 6.20
C SER A 41 4.43 -12.18 6.66
N ASP A 42 3.12 -11.95 6.76
CA ASP A 42 2.20 -12.89 7.39
C ASP A 42 1.86 -14.06 6.47
N GLU A 43 1.66 -13.77 5.19
CA GLU A 43 1.29 -14.78 4.18
C GLU A 43 2.52 -15.35 3.45
N ASP A 44 3.60 -14.56 3.31
CA ASP A 44 4.76 -14.91 2.49
C ASP A 44 6.02 -15.25 3.31
N ASP A 45 5.90 -15.47 4.63
CA ASP A 45 7.01 -15.78 5.56
C ASP A 45 7.97 -16.86 5.02
N ASN A 46 7.42 -18.01 4.63
CA ASN A 46 8.20 -19.13 4.12
C ASN A 46 9.00 -18.78 2.85
N PHE A 47 8.43 -17.95 1.98
CA PHE A 47 9.09 -17.52 0.74
C PHE A 47 10.20 -16.51 1.06
N LEU A 48 9.91 -15.54 1.92
CA LEU A 48 10.86 -14.50 2.35
C LEU A 48 12.07 -15.12 3.07
N ARG A 49 11.85 -16.07 3.99
CA ARG A 49 12.93 -16.79 4.69
C ARG A 49 13.82 -17.58 3.74
N LYS A 50 13.24 -18.25 2.74
CA LYS A 50 14.01 -18.99 1.71
C LYS A 50 14.91 -18.07 0.89
N GLN A 51 14.49 -16.82 0.70
CA GLN A 51 15.29 -15.79 0.02
C GLN A 51 16.20 -15.00 0.97
N ALA A 52 16.35 -15.43 2.23
CA ALA A 52 17.11 -14.74 3.27
C ALA A 52 16.71 -13.25 3.42
N LYS A 53 15.43 -12.94 3.23
CA LYS A 53 14.86 -11.60 3.41
C LYS A 53 14.45 -11.39 4.86
N ASN A 54 14.57 -10.15 5.34
CA ASN A 54 14.06 -9.75 6.64
C ASN A 54 12.55 -9.52 6.56
N LEU A 55 11.78 -10.20 7.40
CA LEU A 55 10.32 -10.11 7.42
C LEU A 55 9.83 -8.72 7.84
N GLY A 56 10.61 -8.02 8.67
CA GLY A 56 10.27 -6.67 9.14
C GLY A 56 10.11 -5.67 8.00
N ASP A 57 10.78 -5.92 6.87
CA ASP A 57 10.78 -5.02 5.72
C ASP A 57 9.54 -5.23 4.82
N TYR A 58 8.77 -6.30 5.03
CA TYR A 58 7.60 -6.67 4.22
C TYR A 58 6.31 -6.48 5.00
N ARG A 59 6.11 -5.26 5.52
CA ARG A 59 4.98 -4.88 6.39
C ARG A 59 4.06 -3.80 5.78
N PRO A 60 3.45 -4.05 4.60
CA PRO A 60 2.54 -3.08 3.98
C PRO A 60 1.27 -2.81 4.80
N ASP A 61 0.93 -3.70 5.74
CA ASP A 61 -0.16 -3.54 6.70
C ASP A 61 0.04 -2.31 7.61
N ILE A 62 1.28 -1.98 7.97
CA ILE A 62 1.58 -0.81 8.82
C ILE A 62 1.08 0.47 8.13
N VAL A 63 1.31 0.61 6.82
CA VAL A 63 0.82 1.75 6.04
C VAL A 63 -0.70 1.78 6.04
N LEU A 64 -1.36 0.63 5.83
CA LEU A 64 -2.82 0.56 5.86
C LEU A 64 -3.40 0.99 7.21
N VAL A 65 -2.81 0.56 8.33
CA VAL A 65 -3.28 0.94 9.67
C VAL A 65 -3.11 2.45 9.91
N VAL A 66 -1.96 3.01 9.55
CA VAL A 66 -1.70 4.46 9.66
C VAL A 66 -2.68 5.27 8.80
N LEU A 67 -2.93 4.83 7.57
CA LEU A 67 -3.89 5.48 6.68
C LEU A 67 -5.29 5.46 7.30
N LYS A 68 -5.77 4.31 7.79
CA LYS A 68 -7.07 4.22 8.48
C LYS A 68 -7.17 5.20 9.64
N GLU A 69 -6.14 5.27 10.49
CA GLU A 69 -6.10 6.17 11.64
C GLU A 69 -6.22 7.65 11.23
N LEU A 70 -5.61 8.03 10.10
CA LEU A 70 -5.70 9.38 9.52
C LEU A 70 -7.07 9.64 8.89
N PHE A 71 -7.59 8.72 8.08
CA PHE A 71 -8.88 8.89 7.40
C PHE A 71 -10.05 8.95 8.37
N ASP A 72 -10.01 8.17 9.45
CA ASP A 72 -11.05 8.10 10.48
C ASP A 72 -10.84 9.15 11.58
N SER A 73 -10.21 10.28 11.24
CA SER A 73 -9.86 11.34 12.20
C SER A 73 -10.69 12.60 12.06
N PRO A 74 -10.94 13.32 13.16
CA PRO A 74 -11.56 14.66 13.11
C PRO A 74 -10.78 15.63 12.22
N LEU A 75 -9.46 15.43 12.07
CA LEU A 75 -8.65 16.24 11.15
C LEU A 75 -9.05 16.03 9.70
N ASN A 76 -9.32 14.79 9.30
CA ASN A 76 -9.75 14.47 7.94
C ASN A 76 -11.21 14.90 7.72
N ASP A 77 -12.10 14.60 8.67
CA ASP A 77 -13.52 14.98 8.61
C ASP A 77 -13.72 16.50 8.51
N ASN A 78 -12.83 17.29 9.12
CA ASN A 78 -12.83 18.75 9.05
C ASN A 78 -11.93 19.32 7.92
N ASN A 79 -11.54 18.51 6.93
CA ASN A 79 -10.73 18.92 5.77
C ASN A 79 -9.39 19.59 6.12
N ARG A 80 -8.79 19.22 7.27
CA ARG A 80 -7.50 19.74 7.73
C ARG A 80 -6.31 18.93 7.24
N VAL A 81 -6.52 17.66 6.89
CA VAL A 81 -5.51 16.87 6.17
C VAL A 81 -5.57 17.26 4.70
N ARG A 82 -4.53 17.94 4.20
CA ARG A 82 -4.49 18.44 2.82
C ARG A 82 -3.83 17.49 1.84
N ALA A 83 -2.88 16.69 2.32
CA ALA A 83 -2.20 15.67 1.54
C ALA A 83 -1.58 14.65 2.51
N ILE A 84 -1.53 13.40 2.08
CA ILE A 84 -0.79 12.35 2.77
C ILE A 84 0.33 11.90 1.83
N TYR A 85 1.55 11.84 2.35
CA TYR A 85 2.70 11.37 1.59
C TYR A 85 3.25 10.11 2.25
N VAL A 86 3.59 9.12 1.44
CA VAL A 86 4.24 7.90 1.88
C VAL A 86 5.54 7.76 1.10
N LYS A 87 6.63 7.56 1.85
CA LYS A 87 7.94 7.30 1.30
C LYS A 87 8.39 5.91 1.75
N THR A 88 8.84 5.11 0.81
CA THR A 88 9.38 3.76 1.05
C THR A 88 10.91 3.80 1.21
N ASP A 89 11.48 2.69 1.71
CA ASP A 89 12.92 2.57 1.92
C ASP A 89 13.74 2.54 0.62
N ASP A 90 13.14 2.07 -0.48
CA ASP A 90 13.73 2.11 -1.83
C ASP A 90 13.58 3.48 -2.52
N GLY A 91 13.01 4.47 -1.82
CA GLY A 91 12.96 5.86 -2.26
C GLY A 91 11.75 6.23 -3.11
N LEU A 92 10.80 5.31 -3.32
CA LEU A 92 9.52 5.63 -3.94
C LEU A 92 8.75 6.61 -3.04
N LEU A 93 8.31 7.73 -3.63
CA LEU A 93 7.45 8.71 -2.98
C LEU A 93 6.10 8.67 -3.69
N PHE A 94 5.02 8.56 -2.93
CA PHE A 94 3.68 8.69 -3.46
C PHE A 94 2.77 9.51 -2.57
N GLN A 95 1.84 10.23 -3.21
CA GLN A 95 0.80 11.00 -2.56
C GLN A 95 -0.51 10.23 -2.58
N VAL A 96 -1.21 10.29 -1.47
CA VAL A 96 -2.51 9.71 -1.23
C VAL A 96 -3.51 10.84 -1.00
N GLU A 97 -4.64 10.83 -1.71
CA GLU A 97 -5.66 11.86 -1.63
C GLU A 97 -6.56 11.67 -0.39
N PRO A 98 -6.58 12.60 0.58
CA PRO A 98 -7.31 12.47 1.85
C PRO A 98 -8.84 12.42 1.71
N LEU A 99 -9.39 12.99 0.64
CA LEU A 99 -10.83 13.04 0.40
C LEU A 99 -11.39 11.78 -0.27
N VAL A 100 -10.51 10.97 -0.87
CA VAL A 100 -10.94 9.77 -1.58
C VAL A 100 -10.82 8.57 -0.63
N ARG A 101 -11.91 7.84 -0.47
CA ARG A 101 -11.97 6.68 0.43
C ARG A 101 -11.02 5.58 -0.02
N ILE A 102 -10.05 5.23 0.82
CA ILE A 102 -9.16 4.09 0.60
C ILE A 102 -9.83 2.78 1.02
N PRO A 103 -9.54 1.65 0.35
CA PRO A 103 -9.98 0.36 0.81
C PRO A 103 -9.48 0.03 2.23
N ARG A 104 -10.40 -0.38 3.10
CA ARG A 104 -10.09 -0.76 4.48
C ARG A 104 -9.66 -2.22 4.66
N THR A 105 -9.70 -3.05 3.62
CA THR A 105 -9.23 -4.45 3.68
C THR A 105 -7.82 -4.58 3.11
N HIS A 106 -7.03 -5.49 3.67
CA HIS A 106 -5.66 -5.76 3.20
C HIS A 106 -5.63 -6.11 1.71
N GLU A 107 -6.45 -7.07 1.28
CA GLU A 107 -6.49 -7.54 -0.11
C GLU A 107 -6.73 -6.41 -1.12
N ARG A 108 -7.70 -5.53 -0.85
CA ARG A 108 -8.01 -4.41 -1.75
C ARG A 108 -6.91 -3.36 -1.73
N PHE A 109 -6.37 -3.06 -0.55
CA PHE A 109 -5.27 -2.11 -0.41
C PHE A 109 -4.02 -2.60 -1.16
N TYR A 110 -3.68 -3.89 -1.04
CA TYR A 110 -2.56 -4.50 -1.77
C TYR A 110 -2.77 -4.47 -3.28
N GLY A 111 -4.01 -4.72 -3.75
CA GLY A 111 -4.37 -4.56 -5.16
C GLY A 111 -4.12 -3.14 -5.69
N ILE A 112 -4.50 -2.11 -4.91
CA ILE A 112 -4.25 -0.71 -5.27
C ILE A 112 -2.75 -0.39 -5.28
N MET A 113 -1.99 -0.89 -4.31
CA MET A 113 -0.54 -0.68 -4.27
C MET A 113 0.17 -1.33 -5.45
N LEU A 114 -0.27 -2.52 -5.87
CA LEU A 114 0.22 -3.16 -7.10
C LEU A 114 -0.09 -2.33 -8.35
N GLU A 115 -1.33 -1.81 -8.46
CA GLU A 115 -1.70 -0.94 -9.57
C GLU A 115 -0.87 0.34 -9.58
N LEU A 116 -0.60 0.93 -8.41
CA LEU A 116 0.28 2.09 -8.26
C LEU A 116 1.70 1.78 -8.77
N LEU A 117 2.28 0.64 -8.39
CA LEU A 117 3.62 0.25 -8.82
C LEU A 117 3.69 0.00 -10.34
N GLU A 118 2.63 -0.54 -10.94
CA GLU A 118 2.56 -0.80 -12.38
C GLU A 118 2.34 0.49 -13.18
N ARG A 119 1.41 1.34 -12.74
CA ARG A 119 0.88 2.47 -13.54
C ARG A 119 1.36 3.84 -13.07
N LYS A 120 2.06 3.91 -11.94
CA LYS A 120 2.50 5.12 -11.24
C LYS A 120 1.35 6.01 -10.72
N ARG A 121 0.10 5.62 -10.95
CA ARG A 121 -1.10 6.32 -10.49
C ARG A 121 -2.30 5.40 -10.49
N VAL A 122 -3.19 5.61 -9.54
CA VAL A 122 -4.46 4.91 -9.41
C VAL A 122 -5.58 5.94 -9.39
N ARG A 123 -6.66 5.67 -10.12
CA ARG A 123 -7.81 6.56 -10.21
C ARG A 123 -9.08 5.85 -9.77
N VAL A 124 -10.02 6.63 -9.27
CA VAL A 124 -11.39 6.16 -9.01
C VAL A 124 -12.06 5.88 -10.36
N PRO A 125 -12.57 4.66 -10.62
CA PRO A 125 -13.15 4.31 -11.91
C PRO A 125 -14.32 5.20 -12.34
N GLU A 126 -15.15 5.64 -11.39
CA GLU A 126 -16.37 6.40 -11.65
C GLU A 126 -16.10 7.89 -11.91
N THR A 127 -15.21 8.51 -11.13
CA THR A 127 -14.96 9.97 -11.17
C THR A 127 -13.68 10.33 -11.93
N ASN A 128 -12.82 9.36 -12.23
CA ASN A 128 -11.48 9.55 -12.79
C ASN A 128 -10.57 10.47 -11.94
N GLU A 129 -10.95 10.70 -10.68
CA GLU A 129 -10.13 11.41 -9.70
C GLU A 129 -8.92 10.56 -9.33
N VAL A 130 -7.78 11.21 -9.09
CA VAL A 130 -6.55 10.52 -8.68
C VAL A 130 -6.64 10.17 -7.21
N LEU A 131 -6.58 8.87 -6.89
CA LEU A 131 -6.57 8.35 -5.53
C LEU A 131 -5.15 8.36 -4.96
N ILE A 132 -4.21 7.76 -5.71
CA ILE A 132 -2.80 7.67 -5.34
C ILE A 132 -1.95 7.95 -6.57
N GLN A 133 -0.86 8.70 -6.43
CA GLN A 133 0.10 8.93 -7.51
C GLN A 133 1.53 8.92 -6.99
N GLN A 134 2.42 8.34 -7.77
CA GLN A 134 3.85 8.47 -7.58
C GLN A 134 4.26 9.92 -7.87
N LEU A 135 5.17 10.42 -7.04
CA LEU A 135 5.77 11.74 -7.15
C LEU A 135 7.25 11.62 -7.51
N ASP A 136 7.78 12.64 -8.16
CA ASP A 136 9.17 12.71 -8.59
C ASP A 136 9.95 13.71 -7.74
N GLY A 137 11.17 13.34 -7.33
CA GLY A 137 12.02 14.22 -6.51
C GLY A 137 11.73 14.14 -5.01
N PRO A 138 12.38 15.01 -4.21
CA PRO A 138 12.31 14.94 -2.75
C PRO A 138 10.98 15.49 -2.20
N LEU A 139 10.53 14.90 -1.08
CA LEU A 139 9.31 15.31 -0.35
C LEU A 139 9.24 16.82 -0.09
N THR A 140 10.38 17.47 0.16
CA THR A 140 10.47 18.91 0.46
C THR A 140 9.89 19.80 -0.63
N GLN A 141 9.85 19.35 -1.89
CA GLN A 141 9.25 20.12 -3.00
C GLN A 141 7.73 20.21 -2.91
N TYR A 142 7.11 19.28 -2.18
CA TYR A 142 5.66 19.17 -2.04
C TYR A 142 5.14 19.77 -0.73
N LEU A 143 6.04 20.23 0.15
CA LEU A 143 5.68 20.86 1.41
C LEU A 143 5.49 22.38 1.23
N PRO A 144 4.46 22.99 1.86
CA PRO A 144 4.32 24.44 1.91
C PRO A 144 5.55 25.16 2.49
N SER A 145 5.76 26.41 2.09
CA SER A 145 6.97 27.22 2.37
C SER A 145 7.25 27.53 3.85
N ASN A 146 6.40 27.09 4.78
CA ASN A 146 6.54 27.28 6.23
C ASN A 146 6.20 26.00 7.02
N SER A 147 6.44 24.83 6.42
CA SER A 147 6.21 23.55 7.09
C SER A 147 7.24 23.30 8.20
N LEU A 148 6.74 23.00 9.40
CA LEU A 148 7.54 22.41 10.47
C LEU A 148 7.52 20.89 10.32
N ILE A 149 8.71 20.27 10.19
CA ILE A 149 8.85 18.81 10.18
C ILE A 149 9.14 18.36 11.61
N VAL A 150 8.30 17.47 12.13
CA VAL A 150 8.47 16.85 13.44
C VAL A 150 8.70 15.36 13.23
N VAL A 151 9.71 14.81 13.89
CA VAL A 151 10.04 13.39 13.87
C VAL A 151 9.99 12.89 15.31
N SER A 152 9.41 11.71 15.52
CA SER A 152 9.41 11.01 16.80
C SER A 152 10.31 9.79 16.68
N ASP A 153 11.30 9.66 17.56
CA ASP A 153 12.19 8.51 17.69
C ASP A 153 11.75 7.54 18.81
N TYR A 154 10.63 7.83 19.47
CA TYR A 154 10.05 6.94 20.47
C TYR A 154 9.66 5.59 19.85
N PRO A 155 9.93 4.45 20.53
CA PRO A 155 9.68 3.11 20.02
C PRO A 155 8.20 2.71 20.13
N LEU A 156 7.32 3.53 19.59
CA LEU A 156 5.88 3.30 19.51
C LEU A 156 5.53 2.81 18.10
N SER A 157 4.42 2.09 17.96
CA SER A 157 3.94 1.73 16.63
C SER A 157 3.63 2.98 15.80
N ALA A 158 3.77 2.89 14.48
CA ALA A 158 3.49 4.01 13.60
C ALA A 158 2.04 4.52 13.76
N ALA A 159 1.09 3.60 13.92
CA ALA A 159 -0.31 3.91 14.16
C ALA A 159 -0.52 4.66 15.49
N TYR A 160 0.11 4.21 16.58
CA TYR A 160 -0.04 4.85 17.88
C TYR A 160 0.61 6.24 17.91
N SER A 161 1.80 6.38 17.31
CA SER A 161 2.46 7.68 17.14
C SER A 161 1.60 8.65 16.33
N THR A 162 0.99 8.16 15.24
CA THR A 162 0.05 8.93 14.42
C THR A 162 -1.16 9.36 15.23
N ALA A 163 -1.75 8.45 16.02
CA ALA A 163 -2.90 8.75 16.87
C ALA A 163 -2.59 9.82 17.91
N LEU A 164 -1.41 9.80 18.56
CA LEU A 164 -1.02 10.82 19.53
C LEU A 164 -0.91 12.21 18.90
N VAL A 165 -0.21 12.32 17.76
CA VAL A 165 -0.08 13.58 17.03
C VAL A 165 -1.45 14.08 16.58
N ARG A 166 -2.25 13.20 16.00
CA ARG A 166 -3.62 13.48 15.55
C ARG A 166 -4.49 14.02 16.68
N ILE A 167 -4.53 13.35 17.82
CA ILE A 167 -5.31 13.76 19.00
C ILE A 167 -4.83 15.11 19.52
N ALA A 168 -3.52 15.30 19.66
CA ALA A 168 -2.95 16.56 20.14
C ALA A 168 -3.30 17.73 19.22
N VAL A 169 -3.21 17.55 17.91
CA VAL A 169 -3.55 18.57 16.92
C VAL A 169 -5.06 18.83 16.89
N ALA A 170 -5.89 17.78 16.90
CA ALA A 170 -7.35 17.91 16.94
C ALA A 170 -7.81 18.69 18.17
N ASN A 171 -7.26 18.37 19.36
CA ASN A 171 -7.57 19.10 20.60
C ASN A 171 -7.12 20.57 20.53
N LYS A 172 -5.92 20.84 20.01
CA LYS A 172 -5.42 22.21 19.85
C LYS A 172 -6.27 23.05 18.89
N TRP A 173 -6.91 22.40 17.93
CA TRP A 173 -7.78 23.05 16.94
C TRP A 173 -9.27 22.92 17.28
N GLU A 174 -9.62 22.40 18.46
CA GLU A 174 -11.00 22.24 18.93
C GLU A 174 -11.89 21.49 17.91
N LEU A 175 -11.31 20.47 17.28
CA LEU A 175 -12.01 19.61 16.33
C LEU A 175 -12.66 18.46 17.09
N HIS A 176 -13.98 18.37 16.96
CA HIS A 176 -14.81 17.33 17.56
C HIS A 176 -15.27 16.31 16.52
#